data_AF-A0A392MBQ6-F1
#
_entry.id   AF-A0A392MBQ6-F1
#
_cell.length_a   1.000
_cell.length_b   1.000
_cell.length_c   1.000
_cell.angle_alpha   90.00
_cell.angle_beta   90.00
_cell.angle_gamma   90.00
#
_symmetry.space_group_name_H-M   'P 1'
#
loop_
_entity.id
_entity.type
_entity.pdbx_description
1 polymer ?
#
loop_
_entity_poly.entity_id
_entity_poly.type
_entity_poly.pdbx_seq_one_letter_code
_entity_poly.pdbx_strand_id
1 'polypeptide(L)'
;IFIAQEQIFLKRLWVSNIPYWAVAYKSQMKRNRMVVKLVENSTFEGIKNGEKLLTVYFLSVEIPVWILFFALGVTSDKEIVDLIDYEEGDGRVDNILFASIREADEKCETFRRGKNALLFLEERVKGVQFPPPESIDECLNMYVFPSIKGLKRKARYLAYMVKVLLLAYTGRRKTDNRDDFRNKRLELAGELLEREIKVHFAHARKRMGKALQRDLYGDRDVRQIEHYLDASIITNGLQRAFSTGAWTHPFKRMERISGVVATLGRTNPLQTMAELRRTRQQVQYTGKVGDARYPHPSHWGKVCFLSTPDGENCGLVKNLAVTGVVSTNVTESILPQLFDCGMEELVDDTTTVLGRKDKVFLNGDWVGVCSDS
;
A
#
# COMPACT_ATOMS: atom_id res chain seq x y z
N ILE A 1 7.92 11.60 -26.29
CA ILE A 1 8.69 10.80 -25.30
C ILE A 1 7.86 10.57 -24.06
N PHE A 2 8.08 9.46 -23.37
CA PHE A 2 7.53 9.22 -22.03
C PHE A 2 8.42 9.88 -20.98
N ILE A 3 7.81 10.58 -20.04
CA ILE A 3 8.46 11.13 -18.85
C ILE A 3 8.20 10.15 -17.71
N ALA A 4 9.26 9.64 -17.08
CA ALA A 4 9.14 8.70 -15.97
C ALA A 4 8.41 9.36 -14.78
N GLN A 5 7.49 8.63 -14.15
CA GLN A 5 6.72 9.17 -13.02
C GLN A 5 7.25 8.63 -11.70
N GLU A 6 7.62 9.53 -10.79
CA GLU A 6 7.99 9.19 -9.42
C GLU A 6 6.72 8.83 -8.63
N GLN A 7 6.65 7.58 -8.17
CA GLN A 7 5.56 7.05 -7.35
C GLN A 7 6.08 6.56 -6.00
N ILE A 8 5.23 6.65 -4.99
CA ILE A 8 5.53 6.10 -3.66
C ILE A 8 5.53 4.58 -3.73
N PHE A 9 6.55 3.94 -3.15
CA PHE A 9 6.62 2.50 -3.05
C PHE A 9 5.58 1.97 -2.05
N LEU A 10 4.64 1.16 -2.53
CA LEU A 10 3.51 0.70 -1.72
C LEU A 10 3.79 -0.62 -0.97
N LYS A 11 4.66 -1.49 -1.50
CA LYS A 11 4.98 -2.80 -0.89
C LYS A 11 5.98 -2.69 0.27
N ARG A 12 5.66 -1.84 1.25
CA ARG A 12 6.38 -1.68 2.52
C ARG A 12 5.43 -1.18 3.58
N LEU A 13 5.83 -1.31 4.83
CA LEU A 13 5.18 -0.59 5.92
C LEU A 13 5.51 0.91 5.85
N TRP A 14 4.49 1.72 6.14
CA TRP A 14 4.57 3.16 6.22
C TRP A 14 4.19 3.62 7.61
N VAL A 15 5.16 4.11 8.36
CA VAL A 15 5.00 4.66 9.70
C VAL A 15 4.89 6.18 9.62
N SER A 16 3.85 6.74 10.21
CA SER A 16 3.62 8.20 10.28
C SER A 16 3.18 8.59 11.68
N ASN A 17 3.49 9.82 12.09
CA ASN A 17 3.00 10.44 13.32
C ASN A 17 2.03 11.60 13.06
N ILE A 18 1.79 11.96 11.79
CA ILE A 18 0.93 13.08 11.39
C ILE A 18 -0.17 12.56 10.45
N PRO A 19 -1.46 12.86 10.71
CA PRO A 19 -1.97 13.60 11.87
C PRO A 19 -1.99 12.78 13.18
N TYR A 20 -1.75 11.47 13.10
CA TYR A 20 -1.71 10.56 14.25
C TYR A 20 -0.63 9.49 14.04
N TRP A 21 -0.28 8.80 15.12
CA TRP A 21 0.61 7.64 15.08
C TRP A 21 -0.09 6.47 14.39
N ALA A 22 0.49 6.03 13.26
CA ALA A 22 -0.03 4.92 12.49
C ALA A 22 1.06 4.18 11.73
N VAL A 23 0.81 2.90 11.50
CA VAL A 23 1.54 2.07 10.55
C VAL A 23 0.55 1.56 9.50
N ALA A 24 0.90 1.74 8.23
CA ALA A 24 0.03 1.40 7.12
C ALA A 24 0.70 0.37 6.21
N TYR A 25 -0.02 -0.72 5.96
CA TYR A 25 0.22 -1.59 4.82
C TYR A 25 -0.58 -1.04 3.63
N LYS A 26 0.12 -0.51 2.63
CA LYS A 26 -0.50 0.17 1.49
C LYS A 26 -0.59 -0.78 0.30
N SER A 27 -1.67 -0.64 -0.47
CA SER A 27 -1.84 -1.35 -1.74
C SER A 27 -2.56 -0.45 -2.74
N GLN A 28 -2.33 -0.73 -4.03
CA GLN A 28 -3.09 -0.11 -5.11
C GLN A 28 -4.57 -0.47 -4.98
N MET A 29 -4.87 -1.72 -4.62
CA MET A 29 -6.24 -2.17 -4.33
C MET A 29 -6.67 -1.68 -2.94
N LYS A 30 -7.79 -0.94 -2.88
CA LYS A 30 -8.30 -0.37 -1.63
C LYS A 30 -8.63 -1.44 -0.58
N ARG A 31 -9.17 -2.59 -1.00
CA ARG A 31 -9.54 -3.71 -0.11
C ARG A 31 -8.33 -4.32 0.61
N ASN A 32 -7.14 -4.24 0.02
CA ASN A 32 -5.92 -4.82 0.56
C ASN A 32 -5.15 -3.84 1.46
N ARG A 33 -5.74 -2.67 1.76
CA ARG A 33 -5.11 -1.67 2.64
C ARG A 33 -5.48 -1.98 4.07
N MET A 34 -4.49 -1.88 4.94
CA MET A 34 -4.69 -2.02 6.37
C MET A 34 -3.87 -0.96 7.09
N VAL A 35 -4.46 -0.32 8.09
CA VAL A 35 -3.79 0.69 8.90
C VAL A 35 -4.01 0.36 10.36
N VAL A 36 -2.93 0.23 11.12
CA VAL A 36 -3.00 0.18 12.58
C VAL A 36 -2.71 1.58 13.09
N LYS A 37 -3.58 2.11 13.96
CA LYS A 37 -3.45 3.43 14.55
C LYS A 37 -3.35 3.33 16.06
N LEU A 38 -2.68 4.31 16.64
CA LEU A 38 -2.77 4.60 18.06
C LEU A 38 -3.76 5.76 18.22
N VAL A 39 -4.94 5.48 18.79
CA VAL A 39 -6.03 6.43 18.99
C VAL A 39 -6.09 6.82 20.47
N GLU A 40 -6.35 8.09 20.77
CA GLU A 40 -6.57 8.56 22.13
C GLU A 40 -8.07 8.42 22.47
N ASN A 41 -8.38 7.73 23.56
CA ASN A 41 -9.75 7.60 24.03
C ASN A 41 -10.19 8.91 24.70
N SER A 42 -11.11 9.64 24.07
CA SER A 42 -11.58 10.95 24.56
C SER A 42 -12.74 10.86 25.56
N THR A 43 -13.06 9.67 26.06
CA THR A 43 -14.26 9.44 26.91
C THR A 43 -14.13 9.92 28.36
N PHE A 44 -12.96 10.40 28.79
CA PHE A 44 -12.82 11.06 30.10
C PHE A 44 -12.67 12.57 29.93
N GLU A 45 -13.80 13.28 30.04
CA GLU A 45 -13.81 14.73 30.23
C GLU A 45 -12.97 15.10 31.45
N GLY A 46 -11.79 15.70 31.23
CA GLY A 46 -11.01 16.37 32.28
C GLY A 46 -9.56 15.91 32.47
N ILE A 47 -9.12 14.78 31.91
CA ILE A 47 -7.71 14.36 31.97
C ILE A 47 -7.08 14.51 30.58
N LYS A 48 -6.11 15.43 30.46
CA LYS A 48 -5.38 15.74 29.21
C LYS A 48 -4.52 14.59 28.65
N ASN A 49 -4.62 13.37 29.21
CA ASN A 49 -3.93 12.16 28.78
C ASN A 49 -4.95 10.99 28.74
N GLY A 50 -5.80 10.95 27.72
CA GLY A 50 -6.66 9.79 27.48
C GLY A 50 -5.82 8.52 27.27
N GLU A 51 -6.35 7.36 27.66
CA GLU A 51 -5.71 6.08 27.37
C GLU A 51 -5.53 5.90 25.87
N LYS A 52 -4.38 5.36 25.47
CA LYS A 52 -4.02 5.15 24.07
C LYS A 52 -4.34 3.72 23.67
N LEU A 53 -5.08 3.59 22.58
CA LEU A 53 -5.69 2.35 22.13
C LEU A 53 -5.17 1.97 20.74
N LEU A 54 -4.95 0.67 20.52
CA LEU A 54 -4.53 0.12 19.24
C LEU A 54 -5.75 -0.34 18.44
N THR A 55 -6.04 0.36 17.35
CA THR A 55 -7.15 0.03 16.45
C THR A 55 -6.69 -0.25 15.03
N VAL A 56 -7.31 -1.24 14.40
CA VAL A 56 -7.10 -1.61 12.99
C VAL A 56 -8.22 -1.04 12.15
N TYR A 57 -7.84 -0.38 11.07
CA TYR A 57 -8.74 0.02 10.00
C TYR A 57 -8.54 -0.92 8.82
N PHE A 58 -9.55 -1.73 8.53
CA PHE A 58 -9.56 -2.73 7.46
C PHE A 58 -10.96 -2.79 6.84
N LEU A 59 -11.05 -2.85 5.51
CA LEU A 59 -12.33 -2.82 4.77
C LEU A 59 -13.27 -1.66 5.16
N SER A 60 -12.70 -0.50 5.52
CA SER A 60 -13.42 0.68 6.03
C SER A 60 -14.11 0.49 7.39
N VAL A 61 -13.76 -0.57 8.12
CA VAL A 61 -14.22 -0.86 9.47
C VAL A 61 -13.10 -0.57 10.45
N GLU A 62 -13.44 -0.02 11.62
CA GLU A 62 -12.56 0.08 12.77
C GLU A 62 -12.76 -1.12 13.71
N ILE A 63 -11.66 -1.82 13.99
CA ILE A 63 -11.63 -3.09 14.71
C ILE A 63 -10.57 -2.99 15.81
N PRO A 64 -10.86 -3.35 17.08
CA PRO A 64 -9.81 -3.52 18.09
C PRO A 64 -8.76 -4.52 17.63
N VAL A 65 -7.47 -4.17 17.76
CA VAL A 65 -6.37 -5.03 17.30
C VAL A 65 -6.45 -6.45 17.86
N TRP A 66 -6.87 -6.60 19.13
CA TRP A 66 -7.01 -7.90 19.78
C TRP A 66 -8.04 -8.82 19.12
N ILE A 67 -9.20 -8.28 18.74
CA ILE A 67 -10.24 -9.07 18.07
C ILE A 67 -9.71 -9.60 16.72
N LEU A 68 -8.94 -8.78 15.98
CA LEU A 68 -8.35 -9.24 14.73
C LEU A 68 -7.31 -10.35 14.93
N PHE A 69 -6.50 -10.30 15.99
CA PHE A 69 -5.57 -11.39 16.31
C PHE A 69 -6.29 -12.72 16.58
N PHE A 70 -7.36 -12.70 17.38
CA PHE A 70 -8.17 -13.90 17.63
C PHE A 70 -8.86 -14.39 16.36
N ALA A 71 -9.33 -13.49 15.50
CA ALA A 71 -9.90 -13.86 14.20
C ALA A 71 -8.86 -14.49 13.24
N LEU A 72 -7.57 -14.10 13.34
CA LEU A 72 -6.46 -14.75 12.64
C LEU A 72 -6.01 -16.07 13.30
N GLY A 73 -6.67 -16.46 14.39
CA GLY A 73 -6.50 -17.76 15.06
C GLY A 73 -5.55 -17.75 16.26
N VAL A 74 -5.09 -16.60 16.76
CA VAL A 74 -4.31 -16.54 18.01
C VAL A 74 -5.19 -16.94 19.20
N THR A 75 -4.66 -17.67 20.18
CA THR A 75 -5.48 -18.35 21.21
C THR A 75 -5.52 -17.66 22.56
N SER A 76 -4.51 -16.85 22.89
CA SER A 76 -4.42 -16.18 24.20
C SER A 76 -3.85 -14.78 24.09
N ASP A 77 -4.20 -13.90 25.04
CA ASP A 77 -3.65 -12.55 25.11
C ASP A 77 -2.12 -12.56 25.30
N LYS A 78 -1.61 -13.51 26.10
CA LYS A 78 -0.18 -13.72 26.30
C LYS A 78 0.53 -14.02 24.97
N GLU A 79 -0.04 -14.91 24.17
CA GLU A 79 0.51 -15.25 22.85
C GLU A 79 0.56 -14.02 21.93
N ILE A 80 -0.45 -13.14 21.98
CA ILE A 80 -0.42 -11.87 21.22
C ILE A 80 0.72 -10.97 21.68
N VAL A 81 0.91 -10.81 22.99
CA VAL A 81 1.99 -9.99 23.56
C VAL A 81 3.36 -10.57 23.16
N ASP A 82 3.53 -11.89 23.26
CA ASP A 82 4.75 -12.59 22.87
C ASP A 82 5.03 -12.44 21.37
N LEU A 83 3.99 -12.46 20.52
CA LEU A 83 4.12 -12.23 19.07
C LEU A 83 4.54 -10.80 18.72
N ILE A 84 4.04 -9.80 19.46
CA ILE A 84 4.44 -8.40 19.29
C ILE A 84 5.92 -8.24 19.66
N ASP A 85 6.43 -9.06 20.58
CA ASP A 85 7.87 -9.17 20.86
C ASP A 85 8.47 -7.80 21.21
N TYR A 86 7.80 -7.04 22.07
CA TYR A 86 8.30 -5.74 22.54
C TYR A 86 9.25 -5.98 23.73
N GLU A 87 10.54 -6.15 23.45
CA GLU A 87 11.55 -6.65 24.41
C GLU A 87 11.86 -5.75 25.62
N GLU A 88 11.33 -4.52 25.70
CA GLU A 88 11.63 -3.61 26.80
C GLU A 88 10.37 -3.23 27.58
N GLY A 89 10.42 -3.36 28.91
CA GLY A 89 9.35 -3.00 29.85
C GLY A 89 9.12 -1.50 29.97
N ASP A 90 8.75 -0.85 28.87
CA ASP A 90 8.23 0.51 28.88
C ASP A 90 6.79 0.47 29.36
N GLY A 91 6.54 0.91 30.61
CA GLY A 91 5.21 0.92 31.19
C GLY A 91 4.18 1.72 30.36
N ARG A 92 4.61 2.62 29.48
CA ARG A 92 3.71 3.29 28.53
C ARG A 92 3.15 2.31 27.50
N VAL A 93 3.97 1.39 27.02
CA VAL A 93 3.56 0.34 26.07
C VAL A 93 2.68 -0.67 26.78
N ASP A 94 3.06 -1.12 27.98
CA ASP A 94 2.23 -2.04 28.76
C ASP A 94 0.83 -1.47 28.98
N ASN A 95 0.73 -0.19 29.37
CA ASN A 95 -0.55 0.51 29.51
C ASN A 95 -1.37 0.55 28.21
N ILE A 96 -0.73 0.73 27.05
CA ILE A 96 -1.39 0.70 25.75
C ILE A 96 -1.94 -0.71 25.46
N LEU A 97 -1.14 -1.75 25.72
CA LEU A 97 -1.56 -3.14 25.49
C LEU A 97 -2.74 -3.49 26.40
N PHE A 98 -2.65 -3.18 27.70
CA PHE A 98 -3.74 -3.40 28.67
C PHE A 98 -5.01 -2.63 28.31
N ALA A 99 -4.90 -1.34 27.94
CA ALA A 99 -6.05 -0.53 27.53
C ALA A 99 -6.71 -1.11 26.26
N SER A 100 -5.92 -1.58 25.30
CA SER A 100 -6.42 -2.20 24.07
C SER A 100 -7.10 -3.56 24.31
N ILE A 101 -6.64 -4.34 25.31
CA ILE A 101 -7.33 -5.55 25.77
C ILE A 101 -8.69 -5.19 26.35
N ARG A 102 -8.73 -4.20 27.25
CA ARG A 102 -9.97 -3.76 27.92
C ARG A 102 -10.99 -3.23 26.90
N GLU A 103 -10.55 -2.47 25.91
CA GLU A 103 -11.41 -2.00 24.81
C GLU A 103 -12.01 -3.17 24.00
N ALA A 104 -11.22 -4.22 23.74
CA ALA A 104 -11.71 -5.40 23.04
C ALA A 104 -12.78 -6.14 23.87
N ASP A 105 -12.57 -6.24 25.18
CA ASP A 105 -13.55 -6.79 26.13
C ASP A 105 -14.84 -5.96 26.20
N GLU A 106 -14.73 -4.64 26.27
CA GLU A 106 -15.88 -3.73 26.26
C GLU A 106 -16.70 -3.83 24.96
N LYS A 107 -16.03 -4.02 23.81
CA LYS A 107 -16.73 -4.14 22.51
C LYS A 107 -17.28 -5.55 22.25
N CYS A 108 -16.64 -6.59 22.77
CA CYS A 108 -17.06 -7.98 22.57
C CYS A 108 -16.49 -8.91 23.63
N GLU A 109 -17.06 -8.97 24.84
CA GLU A 109 -16.55 -9.78 25.97
C GLU A 109 -16.24 -11.25 25.61
N THR A 110 -17.01 -11.84 24.69
CA THR A 110 -16.90 -13.26 24.35
C THR A 110 -15.94 -13.55 23.18
N PHE A 111 -15.20 -12.55 22.68
CA PHE A 111 -14.38 -12.69 21.46
C PHE A 111 -13.33 -13.81 21.54
N ARG A 112 -12.83 -14.13 22.73
CA ARG A 112 -11.83 -15.19 22.96
C ARG A 112 -12.38 -16.62 22.81
N ARG A 113 -13.71 -16.80 22.73
CA ARG A 113 -14.35 -18.12 22.68
C ARG A 113 -14.78 -18.48 21.27
N GLY A 114 -14.46 -19.71 20.84
CA GLY A 114 -14.95 -20.28 19.59
C GLY A 114 -14.65 -19.41 18.37
N LYS A 115 -15.69 -19.10 17.58
CA LYS A 115 -15.61 -18.23 16.39
C LYS A 115 -16.15 -16.82 16.65
N ASN A 116 -16.28 -16.39 17.91
CA ASN A 116 -16.93 -15.12 18.25
C ASN A 116 -16.19 -13.91 17.67
N ALA A 117 -14.85 -13.93 17.64
CA ALA A 117 -14.07 -12.89 16.98
C ALA A 117 -14.38 -12.77 15.47
N LEU A 118 -14.55 -13.90 14.78
CA LEU A 118 -14.94 -13.93 13.36
C LEU A 118 -16.37 -13.41 13.14
N LEU A 119 -17.31 -13.80 14.01
CA LEU A 119 -18.69 -13.33 13.94
C LEU A 119 -18.78 -11.81 14.15
N PHE A 120 -18.03 -11.27 15.12
CA PHE A 120 -17.94 -9.83 15.34
C PHE A 120 -17.42 -9.11 14.09
N LEU A 121 -16.37 -9.64 13.46
CA LEU A 121 -15.84 -9.07 12.22
C LEU A 121 -16.86 -9.14 11.08
N GLU A 122 -17.55 -10.27 10.93
CA GLU A 122 -18.54 -10.48 9.88
C GLU A 122 -19.70 -9.49 9.99
N GLU A 123 -20.23 -9.28 11.20
CA GLU A 123 -21.29 -8.30 11.46
C GLU A 123 -20.83 -6.88 11.08
N ARG A 124 -19.63 -6.48 11.50
CA ARG A 124 -19.10 -5.14 11.21
C ARG A 124 -18.80 -4.94 9.73
N VAL A 125 -18.29 -5.95 9.05
CA VAL A 125 -18.01 -5.91 7.61
C VAL A 125 -19.31 -5.88 6.79
N LYS A 126 -20.34 -6.62 7.20
CA LYS A 126 -21.67 -6.58 6.54
C LYS A 126 -22.38 -5.24 6.75
N GLY A 127 -22.12 -4.54 7.86
CA GLY A 127 -22.71 -3.24 8.17
C GLY A 127 -22.20 -2.07 7.32
N VAL A 128 -21.15 -2.23 6.51
CA VAL A 128 -20.62 -1.15 5.67
C VAL A 128 -21.50 -0.94 4.42
N GLN A 129 -21.49 0.27 3.83
CA GLN A 129 -22.32 0.59 2.66
C GLN A 129 -22.08 -0.31 1.44
N PHE A 130 -20.86 -0.84 1.28
CA PHE A 130 -20.47 -1.69 0.15
C PHE A 130 -19.67 -2.89 0.65
N PRO A 131 -20.34 -3.88 1.26
CA PRO A 131 -19.65 -5.02 1.84
C PRO A 131 -18.99 -5.87 0.73
N PRO A 132 -17.87 -6.54 1.03
CA PRO A 132 -17.35 -7.57 0.14
C PRO A 132 -18.40 -8.68 -0.05
N PRO A 133 -18.53 -9.26 -1.26
CA PRO A 133 -19.44 -10.38 -1.49
C PRO A 133 -18.91 -11.70 -0.90
N GLU A 134 -17.60 -11.76 -0.62
CA GLU A 134 -16.94 -12.94 -0.07
C GLU A 134 -17.25 -13.13 1.43
N SER A 135 -17.14 -14.36 1.93
CA SER A 135 -17.24 -14.64 3.37
C SER A 135 -16.11 -13.98 4.18
N ILE A 136 -16.25 -13.87 5.51
CA ILE A 136 -15.20 -13.24 6.33
C ILE A 136 -13.88 -14.04 6.29
N ASP A 137 -13.94 -15.37 6.29
CA ASP A 137 -12.76 -16.24 6.18
C ASP A 137 -12.05 -16.04 4.83
N GLU A 138 -12.80 -15.94 3.74
CA GLU A 138 -12.25 -15.61 2.41
C GLU A 138 -11.68 -14.19 2.40
N CYS A 139 -12.33 -13.22 3.03
CA CYS A 139 -11.82 -11.85 3.14
C CYS A 139 -10.48 -11.80 3.88
N LEU A 140 -10.34 -12.52 5.00
CA LEU A 140 -9.07 -12.62 5.73
C LEU A 140 -7.99 -13.28 4.87
N ASN A 141 -8.33 -14.29 4.08
CA ASN A 141 -7.38 -14.95 3.18
C ASN A 141 -6.99 -14.10 1.96
N MET A 142 -7.92 -13.37 1.36
CA MET A 142 -7.70 -12.63 0.12
C MET A 142 -7.17 -11.20 0.35
N TYR A 143 -7.60 -10.52 1.40
CA TYR A 143 -7.40 -9.08 1.56
C TYR A 143 -6.41 -8.71 2.66
N VAL A 144 -6.33 -9.46 3.76
CA VAL A 144 -5.29 -9.25 4.78
C VAL A 144 -3.96 -9.78 4.25
N PHE A 145 -2.97 -8.91 4.05
CA PHE A 145 -1.65 -9.24 3.49
C PHE A 145 -1.68 -10.30 2.38
N PRO A 146 -2.24 -9.98 1.20
CA PRO A 146 -2.57 -10.98 0.16
C PRO A 146 -1.39 -11.83 -0.33
N SER A 147 -0.18 -11.29 -0.23
CA SER A 147 1.06 -11.97 -0.59
C SER A 147 1.50 -13.01 0.44
N ILE A 148 1.09 -12.87 1.69
CA ILE A 148 1.43 -13.77 2.80
C ILE A 148 0.36 -14.85 2.88
N LYS A 149 0.77 -16.12 2.70
CA LYS A 149 -0.12 -17.28 2.83
C LYS A 149 -0.15 -17.74 4.30
N GLY A 150 -1.29 -18.24 4.76
CA GLY A 150 -1.46 -18.74 6.14
C GLY A 150 -1.92 -17.65 7.12
N LEU A 151 -2.94 -17.96 7.92
CA LEU A 151 -3.52 -17.01 8.88
C LEU A 151 -2.55 -16.70 10.03
N LYS A 152 -1.73 -17.67 10.45
CA LYS A 152 -0.76 -17.49 11.53
C LYS A 152 0.43 -16.65 11.09
N ARG A 153 0.94 -16.84 9.85
CA ARG A 153 1.92 -15.91 9.26
C ARG A 153 1.37 -14.48 9.16
N LYS A 154 0.10 -14.31 8.81
CA LYS A 154 -0.56 -12.99 8.80
C LYS A 154 -0.66 -12.38 10.19
N ALA A 155 -0.96 -13.19 11.22
CA ALA A 155 -0.94 -12.74 12.61
C ALA A 155 0.46 -12.26 13.01
N ARG A 156 1.53 -12.99 12.66
CA ARG A 156 2.91 -12.54 12.88
C ARG A 156 3.20 -11.21 12.21
N TYR A 157 2.79 -11.02 10.96
CA TYR A 157 3.00 -9.75 10.25
C TYR A 157 2.21 -8.59 10.88
N LEU A 158 0.98 -8.84 11.34
CA LEU A 158 0.20 -7.85 12.10
C LEU A 158 0.90 -7.48 13.41
N ALA A 159 1.45 -8.47 14.14
CA ALA A 159 2.22 -8.23 15.36
C ALA A 159 3.49 -7.41 15.08
N TYR A 160 4.19 -7.70 13.98
CA TYR A 160 5.32 -6.88 13.54
C TYR A 160 4.91 -5.44 13.21
N MET A 161 3.75 -5.22 12.57
CA MET A 161 3.22 -3.87 12.36
C MET A 161 3.00 -3.14 13.69
N VAL A 162 2.36 -3.79 14.67
CA VAL A 162 2.15 -3.23 16.01
C VAL A 162 3.49 -2.90 16.68
N LYS A 163 4.46 -3.81 16.66
CA LYS A 163 5.83 -3.58 17.18
C LYS A 163 6.46 -2.34 16.55
N VAL A 164 6.39 -2.22 15.22
CA VAL A 164 6.95 -1.09 14.47
C VAL A 164 6.28 0.23 14.86
N LEU A 165 4.96 0.24 15.06
CA LEU A 165 4.22 1.41 15.52
C LEU A 165 4.65 1.83 16.94
N LEU A 166 4.74 0.86 17.86
CA LEU A 166 5.12 1.11 19.26
C LEU A 166 6.57 1.59 19.39
N LEU A 167 7.50 1.01 18.62
CA LEU A 167 8.89 1.48 18.55
C LEU A 167 8.97 2.92 18.02
N ALA A 168 8.13 3.28 17.06
CA ALA A 168 8.11 4.65 16.54
C ALA A 168 7.52 5.62 17.55
N TYR A 169 6.42 5.23 18.20
CA TYR A 169 5.76 6.02 19.24
C TYR A 169 6.69 6.29 20.45
N THR A 170 7.48 5.30 20.84
CA THR A 170 8.46 5.42 21.94
C THR A 170 9.75 6.14 21.54
N GLY A 171 9.88 6.55 20.28
CA GLY A 171 11.05 7.29 19.78
C GLY A 171 12.24 6.43 19.38
N ARG A 172 12.12 5.10 19.45
CA ARG A 172 13.19 4.15 19.09
C ARG A 172 13.28 3.87 17.60
N ARG A 173 12.24 4.22 16.84
CA ARG A 173 12.21 4.15 15.38
C ARG A 173 11.78 5.48 14.79
N LYS A 174 12.47 5.93 13.74
CA LYS A 174 12.06 7.12 12.97
C LYS A 174 10.82 6.82 12.13
N THR A 175 9.97 7.83 11.97
CA THR A 175 8.85 7.78 11.02
C THR A 175 9.37 7.76 9.57
N ASP A 176 8.57 7.22 8.66
CA ASP A 176 8.95 7.11 7.26
C ASP A 176 8.81 8.46 6.56
N ASN A 177 9.91 8.94 5.97
CA ASN A 177 9.90 10.16 5.17
C ASN A 177 9.33 9.86 3.77
N ARG A 178 8.26 10.56 3.41
CA ARG A 178 7.58 10.44 2.09
C ARG A 178 8.40 11.00 0.94
N ASP A 179 9.29 11.95 1.21
CA ASP A 179 10.11 12.61 0.21
C ASP A 179 11.43 11.90 -0.07
N ASP A 180 11.81 10.97 0.81
CA ASP A 180 12.97 10.13 0.60
C ASP A 180 12.80 9.29 -0.67
N PHE A 181 13.68 9.54 -1.65
CA PHE A 181 13.73 8.84 -2.92
C PHE A 181 13.90 7.33 -2.79
N ARG A 182 14.48 6.82 -1.69
CA ARG A 182 14.56 5.37 -1.40
C ARG A 182 13.18 4.72 -1.27
N ASN A 183 12.20 5.52 -0.86
CA ASN A 183 10.81 5.12 -0.66
C ASN A 183 9.95 5.38 -1.91
N LYS A 184 10.58 5.81 -3.02
CA LYS A 184 9.93 6.06 -4.30
C LYS A 184 10.41 5.04 -5.35
N ARG A 185 9.63 4.86 -6.40
CA ARG A 185 9.95 4.09 -7.61
C ARG A 185 9.63 4.96 -8.83
N LEU A 186 10.25 4.62 -9.95
CA LEU A 186 9.98 5.28 -11.23
C LEU A 186 9.13 4.35 -12.07
N GLU A 187 7.92 4.78 -12.40
CA GLU A 187 7.14 4.15 -13.46
C GLU A 187 7.69 4.63 -14.80
N LEU A 188 8.20 3.70 -15.61
CA LEU A 188 8.76 3.98 -16.93
C LEU A 188 7.67 3.80 -18.00
N ALA A 189 8.06 3.90 -19.27
CA ALA A 189 7.13 3.77 -20.39
C ALA A 189 6.30 2.48 -20.36
N GLY A 190 6.89 1.36 -19.90
CA GLY A 190 6.22 0.06 -19.80
C GLY A 190 5.07 0.08 -18.80
N GLU A 191 5.35 0.43 -17.54
CA GLU A 191 4.35 0.47 -16.47
C GLU A 191 3.26 1.50 -16.76
N LEU A 192 3.64 2.65 -17.32
CA LEU A 192 2.70 3.70 -17.72
C LEU A 192 1.77 3.20 -18.83
N LEU A 193 2.33 2.63 -19.91
CA LEU A 193 1.54 2.13 -21.03
C LEU A 193 0.60 0.99 -20.60
N GLU A 194 1.09 0.07 -19.77
CA GLU A 194 0.28 -1.01 -19.20
C GLU A 194 -0.94 -0.45 -18.45
N ARG A 195 -0.72 0.57 -17.61
CA ARG A 195 -1.79 1.23 -16.86
C ARG A 195 -2.82 1.85 -17.79
N GLU A 196 -2.40 2.59 -18.82
CA GLU A 196 -3.32 3.27 -19.73
C GLU A 196 -4.13 2.28 -20.57
N ILE A 197 -3.48 1.23 -21.09
CA ILE A 197 -4.13 0.15 -21.83
C ILE A 197 -5.18 -0.56 -20.97
N LYS A 198 -4.86 -0.91 -19.71
CA LYS A 198 -5.81 -1.54 -18.77
C LYS A 198 -7.07 -0.69 -18.57
N VAL A 199 -6.93 0.63 -18.51
CA VAL A 199 -8.06 1.54 -18.35
C VAL A 199 -8.98 1.51 -19.58
N HIS A 200 -8.42 1.51 -20.79
CA HIS A 200 -9.19 1.41 -22.02
C HIS A 200 -9.84 0.03 -22.19
N PHE A 201 -9.14 -1.07 -21.87
CA PHE A 201 -9.73 -2.41 -21.88
C PHE A 201 -10.89 -2.54 -20.89
N ALA A 202 -10.75 -2.01 -19.67
CA ALA A 202 -11.84 -2.01 -18.70
C ALA A 202 -13.06 -1.24 -19.21
N HIS A 203 -12.85 -0.11 -19.90
CA HIS A 203 -13.92 0.66 -20.52
C HIS A 203 -14.59 -0.09 -21.67
N ALA A 204 -13.81 -0.68 -22.57
CA ALA A 204 -14.31 -1.50 -23.68
C ALA A 204 -15.13 -2.68 -23.15
N ARG A 205 -14.63 -3.42 -22.16
CA ARG A 205 -15.35 -4.49 -21.47
C ARG A 205 -16.68 -4.03 -20.88
N LYS A 206 -16.70 -2.87 -20.20
CA LYS A 206 -17.93 -2.31 -19.62
C LYS A 206 -18.96 -1.93 -20.69
N ARG A 207 -18.51 -1.40 -21.83
CA ARG A 207 -19.38 -1.04 -22.96
C ARG A 207 -19.94 -2.28 -23.65
N MET A 208 -19.09 -3.27 -23.91
CA MET A 208 -19.48 -4.58 -24.43
C MET A 208 -20.55 -5.23 -23.53
N GLY A 209 -20.31 -5.30 -22.21
CA GLY A 209 -21.27 -5.88 -21.27
C GLY A 209 -22.64 -5.17 -21.27
N LYS A 210 -22.65 -3.83 -21.36
CA LYS A 210 -23.91 -3.07 -21.48
C LYS A 210 -24.64 -3.32 -22.80
N ALA A 211 -23.90 -3.48 -23.90
CA ALA A 211 -24.49 -3.75 -25.20
C ALA A 211 -25.11 -5.15 -25.23
N LEU A 212 -24.39 -6.15 -24.72
CA LEU A 212 -24.88 -7.53 -24.60
C LEU A 212 -26.12 -7.62 -23.70
N GLN A 213 -26.12 -6.94 -22.55
CA GLN A 213 -27.29 -6.88 -21.67
C GLN A 213 -28.55 -6.37 -22.37
N ARG A 214 -28.44 -5.37 -23.26
CA ARG A 214 -29.61 -4.83 -23.97
C ARG A 214 -30.26 -5.83 -24.92
N ASP A 215 -29.47 -6.69 -25.53
CA ASP A 215 -29.99 -7.73 -26.42
C ASP A 215 -30.50 -8.93 -25.61
N LEU A 216 -29.84 -9.29 -24.50
CA LEU A 216 -30.31 -10.34 -23.58
C LEU A 216 -31.63 -10.03 -22.86
N TYR A 217 -31.88 -8.76 -22.52
CA TYR A 217 -33.15 -8.34 -21.89
C TYR A 217 -34.26 -8.04 -22.91
N GLY A 218 -33.93 -7.92 -24.20
CA GLY A 218 -34.91 -7.81 -25.26
C GLY A 218 -35.32 -9.19 -25.76
N ASP A 219 -36.42 -9.26 -26.50
CA ASP A 219 -36.76 -10.43 -27.32
C ASP A 219 -35.89 -10.45 -28.59
N ARG A 220 -34.57 -10.25 -28.42
CA ARG A 220 -33.58 -10.08 -29.47
C ARG A 220 -32.54 -11.18 -29.39
N ASP A 221 -32.14 -11.69 -30.55
CA ASP A 221 -31.05 -12.65 -30.62
C ASP A 221 -29.70 -12.01 -30.32
N VAL A 222 -28.88 -12.73 -29.55
CA VAL A 222 -27.48 -12.36 -29.30
C VAL A 222 -26.70 -12.47 -30.61
N ARG A 223 -25.99 -11.39 -30.95
CA ARG A 223 -25.19 -11.29 -32.18
C ARG A 223 -23.78 -11.88 -31.99
N GLN A 224 -23.03 -11.97 -33.09
CA GLN A 224 -21.62 -12.33 -33.02
C GLN A 224 -20.82 -11.31 -32.18
N ILE A 225 -19.71 -11.76 -31.58
CA ILE A 225 -18.95 -11.00 -30.59
C ILE A 225 -18.39 -9.69 -31.15
N GLU A 226 -18.07 -9.66 -32.44
CA GLU A 226 -17.57 -8.51 -33.18
C GLU A 226 -18.55 -7.34 -33.15
N HIS A 227 -19.85 -7.61 -33.02
CA HIS A 227 -20.87 -6.56 -32.90
C HIS A 227 -20.76 -5.79 -31.57
N TYR A 228 -20.31 -6.45 -30.52
CA TYR A 228 -20.23 -5.88 -29.17
C TYR A 228 -18.83 -5.29 -28.87
N LEU A 229 -17.83 -5.66 -29.66
CA LEU A 229 -16.45 -5.20 -29.50
C LEU A 229 -16.20 -3.93 -30.31
N ASP A 230 -16.07 -2.81 -29.61
CA ASP A 230 -15.70 -1.53 -30.20
C ASP A 230 -14.21 -1.24 -29.98
N ALA A 231 -13.38 -1.65 -30.95
CA ALA A 231 -11.92 -1.44 -30.91
C ALA A 231 -11.53 0.05 -30.93
N SER A 232 -12.41 0.93 -31.43
CA SER A 232 -12.14 2.38 -31.51
C SER A 232 -11.93 3.01 -30.12
N ILE A 233 -12.50 2.41 -29.07
CA ILE A 233 -12.34 2.85 -27.68
C ILE A 233 -10.86 2.84 -27.27
N ILE A 234 -10.12 1.82 -27.71
CA ILE A 234 -8.70 1.64 -27.38
C ILE A 234 -7.87 2.55 -28.28
N THR A 235 -8.07 2.46 -29.59
CA THR A 235 -7.29 3.23 -30.58
C THR A 235 -7.40 4.73 -30.37
N ASN A 236 -8.63 5.27 -30.30
CA ASN A 236 -8.86 6.70 -30.08
C ASN A 236 -8.47 7.13 -28.68
N GLY A 237 -8.61 6.23 -27.70
CA GLY A 237 -8.18 6.44 -26.32
C GLY A 237 -6.67 6.68 -26.23
N LEU A 238 -5.89 5.76 -26.77
CA LEU A 238 -4.42 5.87 -26.82
C LEU A 238 -3.98 7.05 -27.69
N GLN A 239 -4.57 7.27 -28.86
CA GLN A 239 -4.22 8.40 -29.70
C GLN A 239 -4.41 9.74 -28.96
N ARG A 240 -5.49 9.89 -28.20
CA ARG A 240 -5.72 11.06 -27.35
C ARG A 240 -4.70 11.14 -26.22
N ALA A 241 -4.44 10.04 -25.52
CA ALA A 241 -3.50 10.01 -24.39
C ALA A 241 -2.08 10.43 -24.81
N PHE A 242 -1.63 10.02 -25.99
CA PHE A 242 -0.32 10.39 -26.53
C PHE A 242 -0.28 11.82 -27.07
N SER A 243 -1.35 12.29 -27.73
CA SER A 243 -1.37 13.63 -28.32
C SER A 243 -1.51 14.74 -27.28
N THR A 244 -2.30 14.54 -26.23
CA THR A 244 -2.50 15.55 -25.19
C THR A 244 -1.43 15.48 -24.09
N GLY A 245 -0.79 14.32 -23.91
CA GLY A 245 0.09 14.05 -22.78
C GLY A 245 -0.61 14.06 -21.40
N ALA A 246 -1.94 14.21 -21.39
CA ALA A 246 -2.78 14.24 -20.20
C ALA A 246 -3.70 13.02 -20.18
N TRP A 247 -3.39 12.09 -19.29
CA TRP A 247 -4.08 10.82 -19.14
C TRP A 247 -5.18 11.01 -18.10
N THR A 248 -6.37 11.31 -18.61
CA THR A 248 -7.56 11.61 -17.79
C THR A 248 -8.76 10.88 -18.34
N HIS A 249 -9.47 10.18 -17.44
CA HIS A 249 -10.58 9.31 -17.81
C HIS A 249 -11.85 9.74 -17.09
N PRO A 250 -12.98 9.99 -17.79
CA PRO A 250 -14.22 10.46 -17.17
C PRO A 250 -14.76 9.56 -16.05
N PHE A 251 -14.47 8.26 -16.16
CA PHE A 251 -14.88 7.20 -15.23
C PHE A 251 -13.84 6.92 -14.13
N LYS A 252 -12.67 7.55 -14.17
CA LYS A 252 -11.63 7.52 -13.11
C LYS A 252 -11.17 8.94 -12.77
N ARG A 253 -12.09 9.75 -12.25
CA ARG A 253 -11.85 11.19 -11.98
C ARG A 253 -10.71 11.48 -11.01
N MET A 254 -10.40 10.55 -10.11
CA MET A 254 -9.33 10.70 -9.10
C MET A 254 -7.92 10.34 -9.61
N GLU A 255 -7.80 9.73 -10.79
CA GLU A 255 -6.52 9.30 -11.37
C GLU A 255 -6.13 10.17 -12.56
N ARG A 256 -6.07 11.49 -12.37
CA ARG A 256 -5.61 12.41 -13.42
C ARG A 256 -4.09 12.51 -13.37
N ILE A 257 -3.43 12.21 -14.48
CA ILE A 257 -1.99 12.38 -14.61
C ILE A 257 -1.73 13.24 -15.84
N SER A 258 -0.87 14.24 -15.70
CA SER A 258 -0.51 15.14 -16.80
C SER A 258 1.00 15.19 -17.01
N GLY A 259 1.40 15.45 -18.25
CA GLY A 259 2.78 15.47 -18.71
C GLY A 259 3.45 14.10 -18.59
N VAL A 260 2.71 13.04 -18.91
CA VAL A 260 3.26 11.69 -19.08
C VAL A 260 3.97 11.60 -20.43
N VAL A 261 3.36 12.16 -21.47
CA VAL A 261 3.93 12.26 -22.81
C VAL A 261 4.27 13.72 -23.10
N ALA A 262 5.45 13.96 -23.65
CA ALA A 262 5.91 15.27 -24.08
C ALA A 262 6.58 15.20 -25.46
N THR A 263 6.57 16.31 -26.18
CA THR A 263 7.36 16.47 -27.41
C THR A 263 8.85 16.41 -27.08
N LEU A 264 9.63 15.75 -27.95
CA LEU A 264 11.07 15.68 -27.81
C LEU A 264 11.74 16.88 -28.48
N GLY A 265 12.44 17.68 -27.68
CA GLY A 265 13.34 18.73 -28.11
C GLY A 265 14.57 18.15 -28.81
N ARG A 266 14.82 18.67 -30.01
CA ARG A 266 15.93 18.26 -30.90
C ARG A 266 16.87 19.40 -31.26
N THR A 267 16.95 20.44 -30.43
CA THR A 267 17.82 21.59 -30.68
C THR A 267 19.29 21.19 -30.67
N ASN A 268 19.69 20.31 -29.74
CA ASN A 268 21.02 19.71 -29.71
C ASN A 268 20.98 18.31 -29.05
N PRO A 269 22.02 17.47 -29.25
CA PRO A 269 22.05 16.11 -28.72
C PRO A 269 21.95 16.04 -27.19
N LEU A 270 22.55 17.01 -26.48
CA LEU A 270 22.51 17.08 -25.01
C LEU A 270 21.09 17.31 -24.49
N GLN A 271 20.33 18.20 -25.13
CA GLN A 271 18.93 18.43 -24.80
C GLN A 271 18.12 17.15 -25.01
N THR A 272 18.29 16.48 -26.15
CA THR A 272 17.60 15.22 -26.44
C THR A 272 17.89 14.17 -25.36
N MET A 273 19.16 13.99 -24.97
CA MET A 273 19.54 13.06 -23.90
C MET A 273 18.96 13.43 -22.54
N ALA A 274 18.99 14.72 -22.17
CA ALA A 274 18.44 15.20 -20.91
C ALA A 274 16.92 14.96 -20.85
N GLU A 275 16.20 15.21 -21.95
CA GLU A 275 14.76 14.99 -22.03
C GLU A 275 14.36 13.52 -21.94
N LEU A 276 15.14 12.62 -22.53
CA LEU A 276 14.93 11.17 -22.41
C LEU A 276 15.15 10.65 -20.98
N ARG A 277 15.88 11.39 -20.14
CA ARG A 277 16.16 11.07 -18.73
C ARG A 277 15.30 11.84 -17.74
N ARG A 278 14.26 12.52 -18.22
CA ARG A 278 13.39 13.34 -17.41
C ARG A 278 12.46 12.49 -16.52
N THR A 279 12.38 12.85 -15.25
CA THR A 279 11.45 12.31 -14.26
C THR A 279 10.50 13.40 -13.77
N ARG A 280 9.34 12.99 -13.28
CA ARG A 280 8.34 13.90 -12.72
C ARG A 280 7.73 13.32 -11.44
N GLN A 281 7.75 14.11 -10.38
CA GLN A 281 6.96 13.88 -9.18
C GLN A 281 5.60 14.57 -9.29
N GLN A 282 4.53 13.80 -9.18
CA GLN A 282 3.17 14.34 -9.14
C GLN A 282 2.82 14.76 -7.71
N VAL A 283 2.28 15.97 -7.55
CA VAL A 283 1.78 16.50 -6.28
C VAL A 283 0.34 16.99 -6.47
N GLN A 284 -0.48 16.84 -5.43
CA GLN A 284 -1.91 17.17 -5.51
C GLN A 284 -2.23 18.64 -5.24
N TYR A 285 -1.33 19.38 -4.58
CA TYR A 285 -1.55 20.80 -4.27
C TYR A 285 -1.02 21.69 -5.39
N THR A 286 -1.82 22.68 -5.77
CA THR A 286 -1.47 23.73 -6.73
C THR A 286 -0.81 24.89 -5.99
N GLY A 287 0.52 24.91 -5.94
CA GLY A 287 1.27 25.99 -5.26
C GLY A 287 2.75 26.00 -5.62
N LYS A 288 3.36 27.20 -5.62
CA LYS A 288 4.80 27.41 -5.91
C LYS A 288 5.72 26.95 -4.76
N VAL A 289 5.18 26.71 -3.58
CA VAL A 289 5.92 26.33 -2.36
C VAL A 289 5.41 24.99 -1.85
N GLY A 290 6.33 24.12 -1.43
CA GLY A 290 6.00 22.92 -0.65
C GLY A 290 7.14 21.91 -0.63
N ASP A 291 7.15 21.08 0.40
CA ASP A 291 8.33 20.30 0.81
C ASP A 291 8.88 19.35 -0.26
N ALA A 292 7.99 18.81 -1.10
CA ALA A 292 8.34 17.90 -2.18
C ALA A 292 9.27 18.53 -3.26
N ARG A 293 9.36 19.86 -3.33
CA ARG A 293 10.19 20.59 -4.30
C ARG A 293 11.64 20.72 -3.84
N TYR A 294 11.89 20.65 -2.54
CA TYR A 294 13.25 20.84 -2.03
C TYR A 294 14.14 19.65 -2.37
N PRO A 295 15.44 19.90 -2.62
CA PRO A 295 16.39 18.82 -2.80
C PRO A 295 16.48 18.00 -1.50
N HIS A 296 16.26 16.69 -1.62
CA HIS A 296 16.43 15.75 -0.52
C HIS A 296 17.80 15.06 -0.63
N PRO A 297 18.54 14.83 0.47
CA PRO A 297 19.86 14.18 0.42
C PRO A 297 19.89 12.84 -0.33
N SER A 298 18.78 12.09 -0.29
CA SER A 298 18.69 10.80 -1.00
C SER A 298 18.64 10.87 -2.53
N HIS A 299 18.50 12.07 -3.10
CA HIS A 299 18.68 12.32 -4.54
C HIS A 299 20.13 12.10 -5.01
N TRP A 300 21.11 12.24 -4.10
CA TRP A 300 22.53 12.11 -4.42
C TRP A 300 22.83 10.82 -5.21
N GLY A 301 23.56 11.00 -6.32
CA GLY A 301 23.97 9.92 -7.24
C GLY A 301 22.85 9.34 -8.12
N LYS A 302 21.59 9.72 -7.93
CA LYS A 302 20.43 9.16 -8.65
C LYS A 302 19.74 10.18 -9.55
N VAL A 303 19.56 11.40 -9.05
CA VAL A 303 18.80 12.46 -9.72
C VAL A 303 19.57 13.77 -9.60
N CYS A 304 19.67 14.51 -10.70
CA CYS A 304 20.20 15.86 -10.71
C CYS A 304 19.12 16.82 -10.21
N PHE A 305 19.31 17.41 -9.03
CA PHE A 305 18.38 18.37 -8.44
C PHE A 305 18.62 19.82 -8.90
N LEU A 306 19.74 20.09 -9.58
CA LEU A 306 20.01 21.39 -10.22
C LEU A 306 19.32 21.50 -11.59
N SER A 307 19.16 20.38 -12.28
CA SER A 307 18.53 20.33 -13.60
C SER A 307 17.02 20.20 -13.46
N THR A 308 16.38 21.31 -13.13
CA THR A 308 14.92 21.46 -12.99
C THR A 308 14.47 22.71 -13.74
N PRO A 309 13.28 22.73 -14.36
CA PRO A 309 12.73 23.95 -14.92
C PRO A 309 12.38 24.97 -13.83
N ASP A 310 12.36 26.24 -14.18
CA ASP A 310 11.86 27.31 -13.33
C ASP A 310 10.33 27.30 -13.21
N GLY A 311 9.81 28.01 -12.20
CA GLY A 311 8.38 28.22 -12.01
C GLY A 311 7.65 27.02 -11.40
N GLU A 312 6.47 26.68 -11.91
CA GLU A 312 5.57 25.72 -11.28
C GLU A 312 6.13 24.29 -11.24
N ASN A 313 7.02 23.92 -12.15
CA ASN A 313 7.60 22.57 -12.18
C ASN A 313 8.93 22.47 -11.43
N CYS A 314 9.39 23.56 -10.79
CA CYS A 314 10.65 23.59 -10.07
C CYS A 314 10.69 22.58 -8.92
N GLY A 315 11.69 21.70 -8.92
CA GLY A 315 11.88 20.60 -7.97
C GLY A 315 11.01 19.36 -8.24
N LEU A 316 9.96 19.49 -9.04
CA LEU A 316 9.05 18.40 -9.38
C LEU A 316 9.47 17.65 -10.64
N VAL A 317 9.99 18.39 -11.63
CA VAL A 317 10.57 17.82 -12.84
C VAL A 317 12.08 17.84 -12.70
N LYS A 318 12.69 16.66 -12.74
CA LYS A 318 14.12 16.48 -12.52
C LYS A 318 14.68 15.59 -13.62
N ASN A 319 15.99 15.48 -13.73
CA ASN A 319 16.65 14.55 -14.65
C ASN A 319 17.44 13.50 -13.88
N LEU A 320 17.44 12.26 -14.35
CA LEU A 320 18.31 11.22 -13.80
C LEU A 320 19.78 11.63 -13.92
N ALA A 321 20.57 11.30 -12.90
CA ALA A 321 22.02 11.46 -12.95
C ALA A 321 22.62 10.64 -14.10
N VAL A 322 23.82 11.00 -14.57
CA VAL A 322 24.50 10.28 -15.67
C VAL A 322 24.66 8.78 -15.34
N THR A 323 24.99 8.47 -14.09
CA THR A 323 25.12 7.11 -13.55
C THR A 323 23.79 6.49 -13.07
N GLY A 324 22.68 7.24 -13.18
CA GLY A 324 21.37 6.78 -12.74
C GLY A 324 20.86 5.65 -13.62
N VAL A 325 20.63 4.49 -13.03
CA VAL A 325 20.02 3.31 -13.66
C VAL A 325 18.72 2.99 -12.94
N VAL A 326 17.69 2.63 -13.70
CA VAL A 326 16.40 2.22 -13.15
C VAL A 326 16.30 0.70 -13.27
N SER A 327 16.10 0.02 -12.15
CA SER A 327 15.88 -1.42 -12.13
C SER A 327 14.62 -1.79 -12.90
N THR A 328 14.70 -2.79 -13.76
CA THR A 328 13.55 -3.46 -14.37
C THR A 328 13.08 -4.62 -13.49
N ASN A 329 11.87 -5.11 -13.73
CA ASN A 329 11.32 -6.24 -12.98
C ASN A 329 12.19 -7.50 -13.18
N VAL A 330 12.55 -8.14 -12.08
CA VAL A 330 13.17 -9.47 -12.07
C VAL A 330 12.05 -10.50 -11.92
N THR A 331 11.98 -11.46 -12.84
CA THR A 331 10.94 -12.49 -12.87
C THR A 331 11.27 -13.69 -11.98
N GLU A 332 12.55 -13.92 -11.71
CA GLU A 332 13.03 -15.06 -10.94
C GLU A 332 12.94 -14.79 -9.43
N SER A 333 12.45 -15.78 -8.69
CA SER A 333 12.40 -15.72 -7.23
C SER A 333 13.78 -16.03 -6.66
N ILE A 334 14.27 -15.15 -5.79
CA ILE A 334 15.53 -15.39 -5.07
C ILE A 334 15.35 -16.24 -3.80
N LEU A 335 14.11 -16.63 -3.47
CA LEU A 335 13.82 -17.40 -2.26
C LEU A 335 14.59 -18.72 -2.15
N PRO A 336 14.71 -19.56 -3.21
CA PRO A 336 15.47 -20.80 -3.13
C PRO A 336 16.92 -20.54 -2.72
N GLN A 337 17.55 -19.52 -3.30
CA GLN A 337 18.93 -19.15 -2.98
C GLN A 337 19.06 -18.63 -1.55
N LEU A 338 18.06 -17.92 -1.03
CA LEU A 338 18.05 -17.49 0.38
C LEU A 338 17.94 -18.69 1.33
N PHE A 339 17.12 -19.69 1.01
CA PHE A 339 17.04 -20.93 1.79
C PHE A 339 18.34 -21.72 1.74
N ASP A 340 18.98 -21.82 0.56
CA ASP A 340 20.28 -22.47 0.40
C ASP A 340 21.38 -21.78 1.21
N CYS A 341 21.27 -20.46 1.42
CA CYS A 341 22.17 -19.67 2.28
C CYS A 341 21.85 -19.77 3.79
N GLY A 342 20.89 -20.61 4.20
CA GLY A 342 20.56 -20.83 5.61
C GLY A 342 19.45 -19.95 6.18
N MET A 343 18.71 -19.20 5.34
CA MET A 343 17.48 -18.55 5.80
C MET A 343 16.44 -19.61 6.17
N GLU A 344 15.77 -19.46 7.32
CA GLU A 344 14.65 -20.30 7.69
C GLU A 344 13.34 -19.73 7.16
N GLU A 345 12.47 -20.57 6.59
CA GLU A 345 11.13 -20.14 6.18
C GLU A 345 10.31 -19.69 7.40
N LEU A 346 9.52 -18.62 7.24
CA LEU A 346 8.61 -18.18 8.27
C LEU A 346 7.60 -19.28 8.59
N VAL A 347 7.56 -19.75 9.84
CA VAL A 347 6.63 -20.81 10.25
C VAL A 347 5.18 -20.29 10.27
N ASP A 348 4.22 -21.11 9.82
CA ASP A 348 2.78 -20.82 9.94
C ASP A 348 2.20 -21.29 11.29
N ASP A 349 2.86 -20.88 12.36
CA ASP A 349 2.37 -21.03 13.73
C ASP A 349 2.49 -19.70 14.48
N THR A 350 2.01 -19.66 15.72
CA THR A 350 2.12 -18.48 16.59
C THR A 350 2.92 -18.73 17.87
N THR A 351 3.32 -19.97 18.12
CA THR A 351 4.03 -20.41 19.33
C THR A 351 5.55 -20.40 19.17
N THR A 352 6.07 -20.51 17.94
CA THR A 352 7.52 -20.50 17.72
C THR A 352 8.08 -19.12 18.04
N VAL A 353 9.02 -19.07 18.99
CA VAL A 353 9.68 -17.85 19.43
C VAL A 353 10.67 -17.41 18.35
N LEU A 354 10.40 -16.27 17.73
CA LEU A 354 11.28 -15.64 16.74
C LEU A 354 12.02 -14.42 17.30
N GLY A 355 11.95 -14.22 18.62
CA GLY A 355 12.70 -13.19 19.32
C GLY A 355 14.19 -13.35 19.07
N ARG A 356 14.91 -12.22 18.93
CA ARG A 356 16.35 -12.13 18.64
C ARG A 356 16.85 -12.65 17.28
N LYS A 357 16.00 -13.25 16.44
CA LYS A 357 16.35 -13.56 15.04
C LYS A 357 16.11 -12.34 14.15
N ASP A 358 16.96 -12.17 13.14
CA ASP A 358 16.81 -11.16 12.11
C ASP A 358 15.69 -11.53 11.15
N LYS A 359 14.77 -10.58 10.94
CA LYS A 359 13.58 -10.77 10.11
C LYS A 359 13.93 -10.46 8.65
N VAL A 360 13.75 -11.43 7.76
CA VAL A 360 14.06 -11.28 6.34
C VAL A 360 12.80 -10.88 5.57
N PHE A 361 12.85 -9.71 4.92
CA PHE A 361 11.75 -9.19 4.10
C PHE A 361 12.14 -9.20 2.63
N LEU A 362 11.34 -9.86 1.79
CA LEU A 362 11.48 -9.84 0.35
C LEU A 362 10.29 -9.09 -0.26
N ASN A 363 10.56 -7.99 -0.97
CA ASN A 363 9.52 -7.17 -1.60
C ASN A 363 8.40 -6.69 -0.65
N GLY A 364 8.70 -6.55 0.65
CA GLY A 364 7.77 -6.12 1.68
C GLY A 364 7.10 -7.25 2.46
N ASP A 365 7.24 -8.49 1.98
CA ASP A 365 6.67 -9.68 2.61
C ASP A 365 7.68 -10.26 3.59
N TRP A 366 7.23 -10.65 4.79
CA TRP A 366 8.06 -11.36 5.74
C TRP A 366 8.14 -12.82 5.32
N VAL A 367 9.28 -13.22 4.76
CA VAL A 367 9.46 -14.55 4.14
C VAL A 367 10.21 -15.53 5.04
N GLY A 368 11.02 -15.02 5.95
CA GLY A 368 11.86 -15.87 6.78
C GLY A 368 12.56 -15.14 7.90
N VAL A 369 13.42 -15.89 8.59
CA VAL A 369 14.28 -15.39 9.66
C VAL A 369 15.69 -15.95 9.50
N CYS A 370 16.67 -15.24 10.05
CA CYS A 370 18.05 -15.70 10.16
C CYS A 370 18.55 -15.49 11.59
N SER A 371 19.38 -16.39 12.10
CA SER A 371 20.01 -16.25 13.41
C SER A 371 21.31 -15.43 13.38
N ASP A 372 21.95 -15.32 12.22
CA ASP A 372 23.23 -14.60 12.02
C ASP A 372 23.17 -13.93 10.64
N SER A 373 23.24 -12.59 10.58
CA SER A 373 22.97 -11.81 9.36
C SER A 373 24.20 -11.27 8.64
#